data_AF-G4D6W2-F1
#
_entry.id   AF-G4D6W2-F1
#
_cell.length_a   1.000
_cell.length_b   1.000
_cell.length_c   1.000
_cell.angle_alpha   90.00
_cell.angle_beta   90.00
_cell.angle_gamma   90.00
#
_symmetry.space_group_name_H-M   'P 1'
#
loop_
_entity.id
_entity.type
_entity.pdbx_description
1 polymer ?
#
loop_
_entity_poly.entity_id
_entity_poly.type
_entity_poly.pdbx_seq_one_letter_code
_entity_poly.pdbx_strand_id
1 'polypeptide(L)'
;HILSHGIQLNKTPYFISECDVQISLCLNNTTCAIVPRMLSIHLLDNPEIFLFPIKDFNYPLRIDIVKNKYIDLPHYVKAFNNLLIEEIKKIQKLL
;
A
#
# COMPACT_ATOMS: atom_id res chain seq x y z
N HIS A 1 1.86 -7.19 14.60
CA HIS A 1 0.48 -6.66 14.49
C HIS A 1 -0.53 -7.69 13.99
N ILE A 2 -0.24 -8.46 12.93
CA ILE A 2 -1.20 -9.45 12.40
C ILE A 2 -1.40 -10.63 13.37
N LEU A 3 -0.33 -11.08 14.03
CA LEU A 3 -0.38 -12.12 15.08
C LEU A 3 -1.29 -11.76 16.24
N SER A 4 -1.41 -10.48 16.62
CA SER A 4 -2.29 -10.04 17.70
C SER A 4 -3.77 -10.05 17.34
N HIS A 5 -4.10 -10.29 16.06
CA HIS A 5 -5.46 -10.46 15.55
C HIS A 5 -5.78 -11.93 15.26
N GLY A 6 -5.00 -12.87 15.82
CA GLY A 6 -5.23 -14.31 15.66
C GLY A 6 -4.80 -14.88 14.31
N ILE A 7 -4.13 -14.12 13.46
CA ILE A 7 -3.63 -14.59 12.17
C ILE A 7 -2.20 -15.09 12.33
N GLN A 8 -2.02 -16.40 12.29
CA GLN A 8 -0.71 -17.05 12.19
C GLN A 8 -0.39 -17.42 10.75
N LEU A 9 0.68 -16.86 10.20
CA LEU A 9 1.23 -17.27 8.92
C LEU A 9 2.17 -18.45 9.20
N ASN A 10 1.67 -19.67 9.05
CA ASN A 10 2.39 -20.90 9.44
C ASN A 10 3.69 -21.11 8.63
N LYS A 11 3.78 -20.56 7.42
CA LYS A 11 5.00 -20.52 6.59
C LYS A 11 5.01 -19.22 5.79
N THR A 12 6.10 -18.47 5.87
CA THR A 12 6.36 -17.32 4.99
C THR A 12 7.37 -17.76 3.94
N PRO A 13 6.94 -18.27 2.77
CA PRO A 13 7.84 -18.85 1.78
C PRO A 13 8.71 -17.80 1.10
N TYR A 14 8.25 -16.54 1.03
CA TYR A 14 8.92 -15.48 0.32
C TYR A 14 8.86 -14.15 1.09
N PHE A 15 9.98 -13.42 1.11
CA PHE A 15 10.04 -12.02 1.52
C PHE A 15 10.21 -11.18 0.26
N ILE A 16 9.15 -10.49 -0.15
CA ILE A 16 9.08 -9.78 -1.42
C ILE A 16 8.78 -8.31 -1.15
N SER A 17 9.58 -7.42 -1.72
CA SER A 17 9.40 -5.97 -1.62
C SER A 17 8.44 -5.40 -2.67
N GLU A 18 8.37 -6.04 -3.85
CA GLU A 18 7.59 -5.56 -4.98
C GLU A 18 6.15 -6.09 -4.96
N CYS A 19 5.18 -5.18 -5.01
CA CYS A 19 3.77 -5.55 -4.96
C CYS A 19 3.34 -6.36 -6.19
N ASP A 20 3.83 -6.03 -7.38
CA ASP A 20 3.48 -6.72 -8.63
C ASP A 20 3.87 -8.21 -8.59
N VAL A 21 5.03 -8.51 -8.02
CA VAL A 21 5.50 -9.89 -7.82
C VAL A 21 4.62 -10.62 -6.79
N GLN A 22 4.25 -9.95 -5.68
CA GLN A 22 3.32 -10.53 -4.70
C GLN A 22 1.96 -10.85 -5.33
N ILE A 23 1.42 -9.94 -6.14
CA ILE A 23 0.16 -10.11 -6.87
C ILE A 23 0.25 -11.29 -7.84
N SER A 24 1.32 -11.36 -8.62
CA SER A 24 1.56 -12.46 -9.56
C SER A 24 1.60 -13.83 -8.84
N LEU A 25 2.22 -13.92 -7.67
CA LEU A 25 2.23 -15.16 -6.88
C LEU A 25 0.86 -15.52 -6.31
N CYS A 26 0.06 -14.52 -5.92
CA CYS A 26 -1.32 -14.73 -5.51
C CYS A 26 -2.18 -15.26 -6.67
N LEU A 27 -2.05 -14.68 -7.87
CA LEU A 27 -2.74 -15.13 -9.08
C LEU A 27 -2.36 -16.57 -9.47
N ASN A 28 -1.10 -16.94 -9.27
CA ASN A 28 -0.62 -18.30 -9.52
C ASN A 28 -0.92 -19.29 -8.37
N ASN A 29 -1.87 -18.97 -7.48
CA ASN A 29 -2.27 -19.81 -6.33
C ASN A 29 -1.10 -20.27 -5.44
N THR A 30 -0.01 -19.49 -5.40
CA THR A 30 1.22 -19.88 -4.69
C THR A 30 1.23 -19.38 -3.25
N THR A 31 0.61 -18.23 -2.97
CA THR A 31 0.61 -17.61 -1.64
C THR A 31 -0.64 -16.75 -1.41
N CYS A 32 -0.87 -16.39 -0.16
CA CYS A 32 -1.67 -15.22 0.21
C CYS A 32 -0.73 -14.10 0.68
N ALA A 33 -1.19 -12.85 0.60
CA ALA A 33 -0.41 -11.69 1.00
C ALA A 33 -1.29 -10.64 1.68
N ILE A 34 -0.66 -9.77 2.46
CA ILE A 34 -1.32 -8.61 3.06
C ILE A 34 -0.89 -7.38 2.28
N VAL A 35 -1.86 -6.62 1.80
CA VAL A 35 -1.65 -5.47 0.92
C VAL A 35 -2.14 -4.18 1.57
N PRO A 36 -1.43 -3.05 1.41
CA PRO A 36 -1.96 -1.73 1.72
C PRO A 36 -3.29 -1.48 1.01
N ARG A 37 -4.31 -1.00 1.73
CA ARG A 37 -5.64 -0.68 1.16
C ARG A 37 -5.57 0.24 -0.06
N MET A 38 -4.61 1.17 -0.09
CA MET A 38 -4.42 2.06 -1.24
C MET A 38 -4.05 1.33 -2.55
N LEU A 39 -3.40 0.18 -2.46
CA LEU A 39 -3.03 -0.62 -3.63
C LEU A 39 -4.11 -1.63 -4.02
N SER A 40 -5.07 -1.91 -3.12
CA SER A 40 -6.12 -2.90 -3.39
C SER A 40 -7.11 -2.45 -4.46
N ILE A 41 -7.20 -1.15 -4.76
CA ILE A 41 -8.08 -0.62 -5.82
C ILE A 41 -7.73 -1.25 -7.17
N HIS A 42 -6.44 -1.37 -7.50
CA HIS A 42 -5.98 -1.98 -8.75
C HIS A 42 -6.19 -3.50 -8.81
N LEU A 43 -6.54 -4.13 -7.67
CA LEU A 43 -6.78 -5.57 -7.58
C LEU A 43 -8.25 -5.92 -7.75
N LEU A 44 -9.16 -4.99 -7.49
CA LEU A 44 -10.61 -5.22 -7.59
C LEU A 44 -11.06 -5.59 -9.00
N ASP A 45 -10.30 -5.16 -10.02
CA ASP A 45 -10.59 -5.45 -11.42
C ASP A 45 -10.20 -6.88 -11.84
N ASN A 46 -9.43 -7.60 -11.00
CA ASN A 46 -9.01 -8.97 -11.29
C ASN A 46 -9.96 -9.97 -10.59
N PRO A 47 -10.82 -10.69 -11.34
CA PRO A 47 -11.82 -11.60 -10.75
C PRO A 47 -11.20 -12.82 -10.06
N GLU A 48 -9.92 -13.10 -10.31
CA GLU A 48 -9.16 -14.19 -9.72
C GLU A 48 -8.54 -13.81 -8.35
N ILE A 49 -8.57 -12.52 -7.98
CA ILE A 49 -8.04 -12.04 -6.71
C ILE A 49 -9.18 -11.82 -5.71
N PHE A 50 -9.15 -12.58 -4.62
CA PHE A 50 -10.09 -12.43 -3.52
C PHE A 50 -9.48 -11.59 -2.40
N LEU A 51 -10.11 -10.45 -2.10
CA LEU A 51 -9.72 -9.58 -0.99
C LEU A 51 -10.58 -9.89 0.24
N PHE A 52 -9.94 -10.36 1.31
CA PHE A 52 -10.60 -10.63 2.58
C PHE A 52 -10.28 -9.52 3.58
N PRO A 53 -11.27 -8.70 4.00
CA PRO A 53 -11.04 -7.73 5.05
C PRO A 53 -10.77 -8.45 6.37
N ILE A 54 -9.68 -8.08 7.05
CA ILE A 54 -9.37 -8.59 8.38
C ILE A 54 -10.09 -7.71 9.40
N LYS A 55 -10.95 -8.33 10.22
CA LYS A 55 -11.71 -7.62 11.26
C LYS A 55 -10.76 -6.92 12.24
N ASP A 56 -11.08 -5.66 12.56
CA ASP A 56 -10.36 -4.80 13.50
C ASP A 56 -8.87 -4.57 13.19
N PHE A 57 -8.39 -4.99 12.03
CA PHE A 57 -7.01 -4.81 11.60
C PHE A 57 -6.87 -3.57 10.73
N ASN A 58 -6.65 -2.42 11.37
CA ASN A 58 -6.39 -1.17 10.69
C ASN A 58 -5.03 -0.61 11.13
N TYR A 59 -3.97 -1.04 10.44
CA TYR A 59 -2.62 -0.55 10.73
C TYR A 59 -2.36 0.76 9.95
N PRO A 60 -2.14 1.90 10.63
CA PRO A 60 -1.97 3.17 9.96
C PRO A 60 -0.66 3.19 9.18
N LEU A 61 -0.76 3.38 7.87
CA LEU A 61 0.39 3.62 7.00
C LEU A 61 0.63 5.11 6.86
N ARG A 62 1.90 5.52 6.93
CA ARG A 62 2.32 6.91 6.78
C ARG A 62 3.17 7.04 5.52
N ILE A 63 2.83 8.03 4.70
CA ILE A 63 3.60 8.42 3.52
C ILE A 63 4.14 9.82 3.79
N ASP A 64 5.47 9.98 3.67
CA ASP A 64 6.14 11.25 3.88
C ASP A 64 6.78 11.74 2.57
N ILE A 65 6.62 13.03 2.28
CA ILE A 65 7.37 13.70 1.22
C ILE A 65 8.64 14.27 1.86
N VAL A 66 9.78 13.68 1.53
CA VAL A 66 11.07 14.07 2.10
C VAL A 66 11.84 14.95 1.10
N LYS A 67 12.36 16.08 1.59
CA LYS A 67 13.20 16.99 0.80
C LYS A 67 14.57 17.14 1.45
N ASN A 68 15.62 17.19 0.63
CA ASN A 68 16.95 17.55 1.10
C ASN A 68 17.01 19.06 1.34
N LYS A 69 17.26 19.49 2.58
CA LYS A 69 17.35 20.90 2.96
C LYS A 69 18.49 21.67 2.27
N TYR A 70 19.47 20.97 1.71
CA TYR A 70 20.63 21.56 1.03
C TYR A 70 20.44 21.68 -0.49
N ILE A 71 19.31 21.19 -1.04
CA ILE A 71 19.02 21.25 -2.47
C ILE A 71 17.84 22.20 -2.68
N ASP A 72 18.06 23.26 -3.44
CA ASP A 72 16.95 24.11 -3.86
C ASP A 72 16.18 23.41 -4.97
N LEU A 73 14.88 23.18 -4.72
CA LEU A 73 14.02 22.51 -5.68
C LEU A 73 13.60 23.50 -6.78
N PRO A 74 13.63 23.09 -8.06
CA PRO A 74 13.08 23.89 -9.14
C PRO A 74 11.62 24.28 -8.89
N HIS A 75 11.19 25.43 -9.42
CA HIS A 75 9.83 25.95 -9.23
C HIS A 75 8.73 24.94 -9.58
N TYR A 76 8.89 24.20 -10.68
CA TYR A 76 7.92 23.19 -11.10
C TYR A 76 7.81 22.02 -10.10
N VAL A 77 8.92 21.61 -9.46
CA VAL A 77 8.92 20.55 -8.44
C VAL A 77 8.20 21.03 -7.18
N LYS A 78 8.44 22.27 -6.76
CA LYS A 78 7.74 22.89 -5.62
C LYS A 78 6.23 22.97 -5.89
N ALA A 79 5.84 23.42 -7.07
CA ALA A 79 4.44 23.48 -7.48
C ALA A 79 3.78 22.10 -7.49
N PHE A 80 4.46 21.09 -8.07
CA PHE A 80 3.98 19.72 -8.08
C PHE A 80 3.80 19.14 -6.67
N ASN A 81 4.78 19.33 -5.78
CA ASN A 81 4.68 18.86 -4.40
C ASN A 81 3.48 19.48 -3.67
N ASN A 82 3.21 20.77 -3.88
CA ASN A 82 2.06 21.43 -3.28
C ASN A 82 0.74 20.85 -3.80
N LEU A 83 0.62 20.69 -5.13
CA LEU A 83 -0.56 20.06 -5.74
C LEU A 83 -0.79 18.65 -5.21
N LEU A 84 0.27 17.84 -5.13
CA LEU A 84 0.19 16.47 -4.64
C LEU A 84 -0.27 16.41 -3.17
N ILE A 85 0.22 17.31 -2.32
CA ILE A 85 -0.22 17.41 -0.92
C ILE A 85 -1.71 17.76 -0.83
N GLU A 86 -2.19 18.69 -1.67
CA GLU A 86 -3.60 19.06 -1.71
C GLU A 86 -4.50 17.90 -2.13
N GLU A 87 -4.12 17.17 -3.18
CA GLU A 87 -4.87 16.00 -3.65
C GLU A 87 -4.89 14.86 -2.63
N ILE A 88 -3.75 14.56 -1.98
CA ILE A 88 -3.70 13.54 -0.93
C ILE A 88 -4.63 13.90 0.24
N LYS A 89 -4.67 15.17 0.64
CA LYS A 89 -5.59 15.63 1.70
C LYS A 89 -7.06 15.47 1.31
N LYS A 90 -7.41 15.63 0.03
CA LYS A 90 -8.78 15.37 -0.45
C LYS A 90 -9.12 13.89 -0.35
N ILE A 91 -8.21 13.01 -0.78
CA ILE A 91 -8.39 11.55 -0.72
C ILE A 91 -8.52 11.07 0.73
N GLN A 92 -7.70 11.60 1.66
CA GLN A 92 -7.78 11.26 3.08
C GLN A 92 -9.13 11.59 3.73
N LYS A 93 -9.87 12.59 3.23
CA LYS A 93 -11.22 12.91 3.72
C LYS A 93 -12.31 11.96 3.21
N LEU A 94 -12.00 11.17 2.18
CA LEU A 94 -12.95 10.26 1.51
C LEU A 94 -12.80 8.81 1.99
N LEU A 95 -11.71 8.47 2.68
CA LEU A 95 -11.36 7.13 3.15
C LEU A 95 -11.70 6.92 4.63
#